data_AF-A0A256J2E6-F1
#
_entry.id   AF-A0A256J2E6-F1
#
_cell.length_a   1.000
_cell.length_b   1.000
_cell.length_c   1.000
_cell.angle_alpha   90.00
_cell.angle_beta   90.00
_cell.angle_gamma   90.00
#
_symmetry.space_group_name_H-M   'P 1'
#
loop_
_entity.id
_entity.type
_entity.pdbx_description
1 polymer ?
#
loop_
_entity_poly.entity_id
_entity_poly.type
_entity_poly.pdbx_seq_one_letter_code
_entity_poly.pdbx_strand_id
1 'polypeptide(L)'
;VVWAKTGKVDTLYVANGLLAGLVGITAIPDTTAWWGAVVVGGLAGAQLPIVFEFVSDNLKIDDVCAVFPVHGSAGVLGTLLFPFVAAPGQLSAGIGAHFVAQLVGVVIIGGWTITATGAVWYVLKLAGEARVTAEHEQEGLDISEHGVETYPEFGGDRVATDGGPSVIDTTESDGGSPRADGGAAAGTDIKMVTAVVRPDKLGDIKQALAEINAPSLTVTNVSGRGSQPAKKGQWRGEEFTVDLHQKVKVEVVVADIPADEVADAIADAAKTGEAGDGKVFIMPVEDALQVRTGATGTEAV
;
A
#
# COMPACT_ATOMS: atom_id res chain seq x y z
N VAL A 1 2.14 -24.63 -10.67
CA VAL A 1 0.87 -24.95 -9.96
C VAL A 1 -0.13 -23.81 -10.06
N VAL A 2 0.18 -22.60 -9.58
CA VAL A 2 -0.76 -21.45 -9.62
C VAL A 2 -1.29 -21.16 -11.03
N TRP A 3 -0.42 -21.11 -12.05
CA TRP A 3 -0.86 -20.90 -13.44
C TRP A 3 -1.91 -21.93 -13.89
N ALA A 4 -1.79 -23.19 -13.47
CA ALA A 4 -2.77 -24.22 -13.81
C ALA A 4 -4.13 -24.00 -13.10
N LYS A 5 -4.15 -23.31 -11.97
CA LYS A 5 -5.36 -22.97 -11.21
C LYS A 5 -6.03 -21.69 -11.72
N THR A 6 -5.23 -20.68 -12.08
CA THR A 6 -5.71 -19.30 -12.31
C THR A 6 -5.56 -18.83 -13.76
N GLY A 7 -4.81 -19.56 -14.59
CA GLY A 7 -4.47 -19.16 -15.96
C GLY A 7 -3.45 -18.02 -16.05
N LYS A 8 -2.94 -17.51 -14.92
CA LYS A 8 -2.01 -16.37 -14.86
C LYS A 8 -0.74 -16.72 -14.11
N VAL A 9 0.35 -16.03 -14.47
CA VAL A 9 1.64 -16.14 -13.78
C VAL A 9 1.69 -15.08 -12.68
N ASP A 10 1.75 -15.53 -11.42
CA ASP A 10 1.90 -14.66 -10.25
C ASP A 10 3.39 -14.56 -9.87
N THR A 11 3.93 -13.35 -9.82
CA THR A 11 5.36 -13.10 -9.60
C THR A 11 5.82 -13.45 -8.19
N LEU A 12 4.95 -13.30 -7.18
CA LEU A 12 5.28 -13.66 -5.80
C LEU A 12 5.36 -15.17 -5.64
N TYR A 13 4.41 -15.90 -6.23
CA TYR A 13 4.46 -17.37 -6.24
C TYR A 13 5.63 -17.92 -7.05
N VAL A 14 6.06 -17.24 -8.11
CA VAL A 14 7.28 -17.60 -8.85
C VAL A 14 8.52 -17.42 -7.96
N ALA A 15 8.69 -16.25 -7.34
CA ALA A 15 9.85 -15.97 -6.49
C ALA A 15 9.90 -16.92 -5.28
N ASN A 16 8.79 -17.06 -4.57
CA ASN A 16 8.71 -17.95 -3.41
C ASN A 16 8.84 -19.43 -3.82
N GLY A 17 8.33 -19.82 -5.00
CA GLY A 17 8.51 -21.16 -5.53
C GLY A 17 9.97 -21.52 -5.83
N LEU A 18 10.76 -20.56 -6.33
CA LEU A 18 12.21 -20.71 -6.50
C LEU A 18 12.91 -20.86 -5.13
N LEU A 19 12.54 -20.03 -4.15
CA LEU A 19 13.08 -20.13 -2.78
C LEU A 19 12.75 -21.48 -2.14
N ALA A 20 11.50 -21.95 -2.25
CA ALA A 20 11.12 -23.25 -1.71
C ALA A 20 11.91 -24.39 -2.37
N GLY A 21 12.22 -24.30 -3.66
CA GLY A 21 13.10 -25.24 -4.34
C GLY A 21 14.52 -25.26 -3.76
N LEU A 22 15.11 -24.08 -3.51
CA LEU A 22 16.42 -23.94 -2.86
C LEU A 22 16.40 -24.51 -1.44
N VAL A 23 15.35 -24.22 -0.66
CA VAL A 23 15.22 -24.74 0.71
C VAL A 23 15.06 -26.25 0.70
N GLY A 24 14.23 -26.80 -0.20
CA GLY A 24 14.01 -28.24 -0.32
C GLY A 24 15.31 -29.03 -0.54
N ILE A 25 16.25 -28.52 -1.34
CA ILE A 25 17.51 -29.24 -1.58
C ILE A 25 18.55 -29.06 -0.46
N THR A 26 18.39 -28.08 0.43
CA THR A 26 19.42 -27.61 1.36
C THR A 26 19.93 -28.69 2.32
N ALA A 27 19.07 -29.64 2.74
CA ALA A 27 19.45 -30.68 3.69
C ALA A 27 20.30 -31.81 3.09
N ILE A 28 20.31 -31.95 1.76
CA ILE A 28 20.87 -33.12 1.06
C ILE A 28 21.65 -32.82 -0.23
N PRO A 29 22.28 -31.64 -0.42
CA PRO A 29 22.87 -31.29 -1.72
C PRO A 29 24.10 -32.15 -2.06
N ASP A 30 24.83 -32.61 -1.05
CA ASP A 30 26.06 -33.40 -1.16
C ASP A 30 25.80 -34.89 -1.44
N THR A 31 24.63 -35.38 -1.06
CA THR A 31 24.26 -36.80 -1.13
C THR A 31 23.22 -37.12 -2.20
N THR A 32 22.63 -36.10 -2.85
CA THR A 32 21.56 -36.27 -3.84
C THR A 32 22.11 -36.46 -5.26
N ALA A 33 21.51 -37.37 -6.03
CA ALA A 33 21.78 -37.50 -7.46
C ALA A 33 21.31 -36.25 -8.22
N TRP A 34 21.97 -35.89 -9.33
CA TRP A 34 21.64 -34.68 -10.09
C TRP A 34 20.16 -34.58 -10.52
N TRP A 35 19.54 -35.70 -10.91
CA TRP A 35 18.13 -35.75 -11.28
C TRP A 35 17.22 -35.58 -10.06
N GLY A 36 17.69 -36.05 -8.89
CA GLY A 36 17.03 -35.93 -7.61
C GLY A 36 16.83 -34.47 -7.21
N ALA A 37 17.81 -33.61 -7.48
CA ALA A 37 17.72 -32.18 -7.22
C ALA A 37 16.57 -31.52 -8.02
N VAL A 38 16.36 -31.93 -9.28
CA VAL A 38 15.25 -31.44 -10.11
C VAL A 38 13.90 -31.88 -9.53
N VAL A 39 13.80 -33.13 -9.07
CA VAL A 39 12.58 -33.67 -8.45
C VAL A 39 12.25 -32.97 -7.15
N VAL A 40 13.22 -32.87 -6.23
CA VAL A 40 13.03 -32.21 -4.93
C VAL A 40 12.67 -30.74 -5.11
N GLY A 41 13.42 -30.00 -5.94
CA GLY A 41 13.15 -28.59 -6.20
C GLY A 41 11.79 -28.36 -6.84
N GLY A 42 11.41 -29.20 -7.81
CA GLY A 42 10.11 -29.14 -8.47
C GLY A 42 8.95 -29.41 -7.50
N LEU A 43 9.05 -30.44 -6.66
CA LEU A 43 8.02 -30.77 -5.67
C LEU A 43 7.93 -29.71 -4.57
N ALA A 44 9.06 -29.19 -4.10
CA ALA A 44 9.14 -28.14 -3.08
C ALA A 44 8.54 -26.80 -3.57
N GLY A 45 8.78 -26.42 -4.83
CA GLY A 45 8.11 -25.27 -5.44
C GLY A 45 6.62 -25.53 -5.70
N ALA A 46 6.25 -26.75 -6.08
CA ALA A 46 4.87 -27.11 -6.38
C ALA A 46 3.95 -27.14 -5.15
N GLN A 47 4.46 -27.60 -3.99
CA GLN A 47 3.67 -27.66 -2.76
C GLN A 47 3.34 -26.28 -2.19
N LEU A 48 4.16 -25.27 -2.49
CA LEU A 48 4.07 -23.95 -1.86
C LEU A 48 2.68 -23.32 -1.92
N PRO A 49 2.04 -23.12 -3.09
CA PRO A 49 0.71 -22.52 -3.13
C PRO A 49 -0.35 -23.36 -2.41
N ILE A 50 -0.18 -24.68 -2.39
CA ILE A 50 -1.12 -25.59 -1.72
C ILE A 50 -1.01 -25.41 -0.19
N VAL A 51 0.22 -25.36 0.34
CA VAL A 51 0.44 -25.17 1.77
C VAL A 51 0.13 -23.74 2.20
N PHE A 52 0.46 -22.74 1.38
CA PHE A 52 0.12 -21.35 1.67
C PHE A 52 -1.39 -21.14 1.78
N GLU A 53 -2.17 -21.62 0.82
CA GLU A 53 -3.64 -21.56 0.88
C GLU A 53 -4.19 -22.34 2.08
N PHE A 54 -3.64 -23.52 2.40
CA PHE A 54 -4.06 -24.23 3.60
C PHE A 54 -3.79 -23.45 4.89
N VAL A 55 -2.63 -22.81 5.02
CA VAL A 55 -2.25 -22.04 6.20
C VAL A 55 -3.09 -20.75 6.31
N SER A 56 -3.22 -20.02 5.21
CA SER A 56 -4.00 -18.78 5.14
C SER A 56 -5.51 -19.04 5.28
N ASP A 57 -6.05 -19.93 4.45
CA ASP A 57 -7.49 -20.00 4.22
C ASP A 57 -8.16 -21.02 5.14
N ASN A 58 -7.49 -22.11 5.49
CA ASN A 58 -8.03 -23.12 6.39
C ASN A 58 -7.63 -22.87 7.85
N LEU A 59 -6.34 -22.61 8.12
CA LEU A 59 -5.87 -22.37 9.49
C LEU A 59 -6.07 -20.92 9.96
N LYS A 60 -6.38 -19.99 9.05
CA LYS A 60 -6.54 -18.56 9.34
C LYS A 60 -5.30 -17.95 10.01
N ILE A 61 -4.12 -18.40 9.58
CA ILE A 61 -2.83 -17.90 10.03
C ILE A 61 -2.26 -17.02 8.90
N ASP A 62 -2.09 -15.73 9.17
CA ASP A 62 -1.51 -14.78 8.21
C ASP A 62 0.02 -14.86 8.23
N ASP A 63 0.58 -15.77 7.43
CA ASP A 63 2.01 -15.88 7.18
C ASP A 63 2.42 -14.92 6.06
N VAL A 64 2.67 -13.65 6.45
CA VAL A 64 2.87 -12.51 5.54
C VAL A 64 3.90 -12.78 4.43
N CYS A 65 4.99 -13.48 4.77
CA CYS A 65 6.11 -13.75 3.87
C CYS A 65 6.14 -15.20 3.36
N ALA A 66 5.10 -16.00 3.61
CA ALA A 66 5.07 -17.43 3.31
C ALA A 66 6.27 -18.19 3.89
N VAL A 67 6.73 -17.81 5.09
CA VAL A 67 7.92 -18.37 5.73
C VAL A 67 7.73 -19.87 5.99
N PHE A 68 6.56 -20.28 6.47
CA PHE A 68 6.28 -21.68 6.74
C PHE A 68 6.16 -22.52 5.46
N PRO A 69 5.39 -22.13 4.42
CA PRO A 69 5.36 -22.84 3.14
C PRO A 69 6.72 -22.92 2.42
N VAL A 70 7.56 -21.88 2.52
CA VAL A 70 8.88 -21.83 1.86
C VAL A 70 9.94 -22.57 2.64
N HIS A 71 9.99 -22.43 3.96
CA HIS A 71 11.07 -22.98 4.78
C HIS A 71 10.65 -24.23 5.54
N GLY A 72 9.53 -24.16 6.26
CA GLY A 72 9.01 -25.25 7.07
C GLY A 72 8.62 -26.47 6.23
N SER A 73 7.57 -26.36 5.43
CA SER A 73 7.03 -27.50 4.68
C SER A 73 7.97 -27.97 3.56
N ALA A 74 8.60 -27.04 2.83
CA ALA A 74 9.54 -27.39 1.76
C ALA A 74 10.80 -28.07 2.30
N GLY A 75 11.35 -27.58 3.42
CA GLY A 75 12.53 -28.19 4.08
C GLY A 75 12.23 -29.59 4.61
N VAL A 76 11.05 -29.77 5.22
CA VAL A 76 10.57 -31.10 5.64
C VAL A 76 10.43 -32.03 4.44
N LEU A 77 9.78 -31.59 3.37
CA LEU A 77 9.62 -32.39 2.15
C LEU A 77 10.97 -32.83 1.58
N GLY A 78 11.92 -31.90 1.46
CA GLY A 78 13.26 -32.19 0.96
C GLY A 78 14.02 -33.20 1.80
N THR A 79 14.02 -33.01 3.12
CA THR A 79 14.65 -33.92 4.09
C THR A 79 14.07 -35.33 4.00
N LEU A 80 12.75 -35.45 3.87
CA LEU A 80 12.06 -36.74 3.75
C LEU A 80 12.27 -37.42 2.39
N LEU A 81 12.57 -36.66 1.34
CA LEU A 81 12.80 -37.21 0.00
C LEU A 81 14.21 -37.81 -0.18
N PHE A 82 15.16 -37.46 0.70
CA PHE A 82 16.53 -37.97 0.70
C PHE A 82 16.71 -39.43 0.25
N PRO A 83 16.09 -40.44 0.89
CA PRO A 83 16.37 -41.84 0.59
C PRO A 83 15.90 -42.28 -0.80
N PHE A 84 15.05 -41.50 -1.46
CA PHE A 84 14.54 -41.80 -2.80
C PHE A 84 15.38 -41.16 -3.91
N VAL A 85 16.16 -40.13 -3.57
CA VAL A 85 16.94 -39.34 -4.53
C VAL A 85 18.45 -39.41 -4.31
N ALA A 86 18.87 -40.16 -3.30
CA ALA A 86 20.27 -40.34 -2.94
C ALA A 86 21.11 -40.89 -4.11
N ALA A 87 22.31 -40.35 -4.27
CA ALA A 87 23.27 -40.83 -5.25
C ALA A 87 23.74 -42.26 -4.91
N PRO A 88 24.18 -43.05 -5.92
CA PRO A 88 24.70 -44.40 -5.67
C PRO A 88 25.81 -44.40 -4.62
N GLY A 89 25.68 -45.27 -3.61
CA GLY A 89 26.64 -45.40 -2.51
C GLY A 89 26.41 -44.50 -1.30
N GLN A 90 25.42 -43.58 -1.33
CA GLN A 90 25.14 -42.68 -0.21
C GLN A 90 24.25 -43.30 0.88
N LEU A 91 23.50 -44.36 0.56
CA LEU A 91 22.64 -45.03 1.54
C LEU A 91 23.42 -46.15 2.26
N SER A 92 23.61 -45.98 3.56
CA SER A 92 24.22 -47.00 4.44
C SER A 92 23.26 -48.12 4.86
N ALA A 93 21.98 -48.00 4.54
CA ALA A 93 20.90 -48.91 4.93
C ALA A 93 19.78 -48.85 3.88
N GLY A 94 18.72 -49.64 4.07
CA GLY A 94 17.56 -49.61 3.17
C GLY A 94 16.83 -48.25 3.18
N ILE A 95 16.14 -47.94 2.08
CA ILE A 95 15.35 -46.70 1.89
C ILE A 95 14.43 -46.43 3.09
N GLY A 96 13.71 -47.45 3.56
CA GLY A 96 12.79 -47.31 4.69
C GLY A 96 13.48 -46.91 6.01
N ALA A 97 14.67 -47.43 6.28
CA ALA A 97 15.42 -47.09 7.50
C ALA A 97 15.88 -45.62 7.45
N HIS A 98 16.38 -45.17 6.31
CA HIS A 98 16.76 -43.77 6.10
C HIS A 98 15.55 -42.84 6.16
N PHE A 99 14.41 -43.21 5.55
CA PHE A 99 13.18 -42.42 5.64
C PHE A 99 12.72 -42.23 7.08
N VAL A 100 12.68 -43.31 7.86
CA VAL A 100 12.31 -43.24 9.28
C VAL A 100 13.31 -42.38 10.06
N ALA A 101 14.61 -42.49 9.79
CA ALA A 101 15.61 -41.64 10.43
C ALA A 101 15.38 -40.15 10.13
N GLN A 102 15.11 -39.80 8.87
CA GLN A 102 14.81 -38.41 8.48
C GLN A 102 13.52 -37.91 9.13
N LEU A 103 12.46 -38.74 9.17
CA LEU A 103 11.21 -38.39 9.83
C LEU A 103 11.38 -38.15 11.33
N VAL A 104 12.14 -39.01 12.01
CA VAL A 104 12.47 -38.84 13.43
C VAL A 104 13.23 -37.53 13.64
N GLY A 105 14.21 -37.22 12.79
CA GLY A 105 14.94 -35.95 12.83
C GLY A 105 14.02 -34.74 12.68
N VAL A 106 13.13 -34.75 11.68
CA VAL A 106 12.12 -33.71 11.45
C VAL A 106 11.23 -33.52 12.68
N VAL A 107 10.73 -34.61 13.28
CA VAL A 107 9.86 -34.53 14.47
C VAL A 107 10.60 -33.96 15.66
N ILE A 108 11.85 -34.39 15.91
CA ILE A 108 12.66 -33.89 17.03
C ILE A 108 12.96 -32.40 16.85
N ILE A 109 13.47 -32.00 15.68
CA ILE A 109 13.83 -30.61 15.40
C ILE A 109 12.59 -29.72 15.38
N GLY A 110 11.49 -30.18 14.77
CA GLY A 110 10.22 -29.47 14.75
C GLY A 110 9.65 -29.26 16.16
N GLY A 111 9.60 -30.33 16.97
CA GLY A 111 9.15 -30.26 18.36
C GLY A 111 10.00 -29.31 19.20
N TRP A 112 11.33 -29.38 19.07
CA TRP A 112 12.25 -28.47 19.74
C TRP A 112 12.02 -27.01 19.31
N THR A 113 11.94 -26.76 18.00
CA THR A 113 11.78 -25.42 17.43
C THR A 113 10.47 -24.78 17.88
N ILE A 114 9.35 -25.51 17.81
CA ILE A 114 8.04 -25.03 18.26
C ILE A 114 8.06 -24.74 19.76
N THR A 115 8.61 -25.65 20.56
CA THR A 115 8.64 -25.50 22.03
C THR A 115 9.53 -24.33 22.45
N ALA A 116 10.74 -24.24 21.91
CA ALA A 116 11.69 -23.18 22.24
C ALA A 116 11.18 -21.80 21.76
N THR A 117 10.69 -21.71 20.53
CA THR A 117 10.12 -20.46 19.97
C THR A 117 8.89 -20.04 20.77
N GLY A 118 8.00 -20.97 21.08
CA GLY A 118 6.82 -20.72 21.91
C GLY A 118 7.18 -20.21 23.31
N ALA A 119 8.22 -20.78 23.94
CA ALA A 119 8.70 -20.32 25.23
C ALA A 119 9.25 -18.89 25.17
N VAL A 120 10.08 -18.57 24.17
CA VAL A 120 10.65 -17.23 23.97
C VAL A 120 9.53 -16.20 23.76
N TRP A 121 8.62 -16.45 22.83
CA TRP A 121 7.51 -15.52 22.56
C TRP A 121 6.53 -15.41 23.71
N TYR A 122 6.33 -16.47 24.49
CA TYR A 122 5.53 -16.41 25.71
C TYR A 122 6.15 -15.48 26.74
N VAL A 123 7.47 -15.54 26.95
CA VAL A 123 8.19 -14.62 27.83
C VAL A 123 8.09 -13.17 27.33
N LEU A 124 8.31 -12.93 26.03
CA LEU A 124 8.16 -11.59 25.44
C LEU A 124 6.72 -11.08 25.59
N LYS A 125 5.72 -11.96 25.46
CA LYS A 125 4.32 -11.61 25.66
C LYS A 125 4.04 -11.20 27.11
N LEU A 126 4.62 -11.88 28.09
CA LEU A 126 4.51 -11.49 29.49
C LEU A 126 5.20 -10.15 29.78
N ALA A 127 6.27 -9.83 29.04
CA ALA A 127 6.95 -8.54 29.11
C ALA A 127 6.20 -7.41 28.39
N GLY A 128 5.16 -7.71 27.61
CA GLY A 128 4.44 -6.72 26.79
C GLY A 128 5.13 -6.39 25.46
N GLU A 129 6.17 -7.13 25.08
CA GLU A 129 7.06 -6.85 23.95
C GLU A 129 6.78 -7.73 22.71
N ALA A 130 5.75 -8.58 22.76
CA ALA A 130 5.48 -9.54 21.68
C ALA A 130 4.77 -8.93 20.46
N ARG A 131 4.04 -7.82 20.64
CA ARG A 131 3.32 -7.13 19.56
C ARG A 131 3.10 -5.67 19.95
N VAL A 132 3.16 -4.79 18.96
CA VAL A 132 2.82 -3.37 19.11
C VAL A 132 1.36 -3.17 19.52
N THR A 133 1.04 -1.98 20.02
CA THR A 133 -0.35 -1.63 20.35
C THR A 133 -1.21 -1.55 19.10
N ALA A 134 -2.53 -1.70 19.25
CA ALA A 134 -3.46 -1.59 18.12
C ALA A 134 -3.46 -0.19 17.47
N GLU A 135 -3.10 0.84 18.24
CA GLU A 135 -2.94 2.21 17.75
C GLU A 135 -1.69 2.34 16.86
N HIS A 136 -0.54 1.85 17.33
CA HIS A 136 0.70 1.81 16.53
C HIS A 136 0.54 0.96 15.26
N GLU A 137 -0.21 -0.14 15.35
CA GLU A 137 -0.53 -0.98 14.18
C GLU A 137 -1.38 -0.25 13.13
N GLN A 138 -2.29 0.63 13.57
CA GLN A 138 -3.13 1.43 12.65
C GLN A 138 -2.40 2.63 12.06
N GLU A 139 -1.55 3.29 12.85
CA GLU A 139 -0.73 4.42 12.41
C GLU A 139 0.39 3.97 11.45
N GLY A 140 0.88 2.75 11.64
CA GLY A 140 2.01 2.18 10.90
C GLY A 140 3.30 2.26 11.70
N LEU A 141 4.11 1.20 11.64
CA LEU A 141 5.31 1.07 12.46
C LEU A 141 6.41 2.07 12.09
N ASP A 142 6.48 2.51 10.82
CA ASP A 142 7.47 3.49 10.39
C ASP A 142 7.30 4.82 11.14
N ILE A 143 6.05 5.25 11.37
CA ILE A 143 5.73 6.47 12.11
C ILE A 143 5.83 6.22 13.62
N SER A 144 5.11 5.22 14.12
CA SER A 144 4.93 5.00 15.56
C SER A 144 6.18 4.46 16.28
N GLU A 145 6.98 3.60 15.63
CA GLU A 145 8.17 2.99 16.24
C GLU A 145 9.49 3.64 15.79
N HIS A 146 9.50 4.28 14.62
CA HIS A 146 10.73 4.81 14.02
C HIS A 146 10.69 6.34 13.81
N GLY A 147 9.53 6.99 13.88
CA GLY A 147 9.39 8.43 13.68
C GLY A 147 9.80 8.87 12.27
N VAL A 148 9.73 7.97 11.29
CA VAL A 148 10.12 8.21 9.91
C VAL A 148 8.93 8.00 9.00
N GLU A 149 8.74 8.90 8.06
CA GLU A 149 7.75 8.74 7.00
C GLU A 149 8.40 8.05 5.80
N THR A 150 7.86 6.91 5.37
CA THR A 150 8.42 6.07 4.29
C THR A 150 8.46 6.79 2.95
N TYR A 151 7.61 7.80 2.79
CA TYR A 151 7.38 8.55 1.55
C TYR A 151 7.17 10.05 1.86
N PRO A 152 8.24 10.78 2.26
CA PRO A 152 8.14 12.18 2.68
C PRO A 152 7.62 13.14 1.59
N GLU A 153 7.77 12.76 0.33
CA GLU A 153 7.21 13.50 -0.81
C GLU A 153 5.68 13.34 -0.95
N PHE A 154 5.10 12.38 -0.22
CA PHE A 154 3.67 12.06 -0.20
C PHE A 154 2.99 12.35 1.15
N GLY A 155 3.74 12.67 2.21
CA GLY A 155 3.18 13.11 3.48
C GLY A 155 4.17 13.92 4.33
N GLY A 156 3.63 14.88 5.08
CA GLY A 156 4.36 15.81 5.93
C GLY A 156 4.08 17.30 5.65
N ASP A 157 3.56 17.98 6.68
CA ASP A 157 3.34 19.44 6.78
C ASP A 157 4.63 20.25 6.61
N ARG A 158 5.06 20.46 5.36
CA ARG A 158 6.04 21.49 5.00
C ARG A 158 5.73 22.14 3.66
N VAL A 159 4.55 22.76 3.58
CA VAL A 159 4.38 23.99 2.82
C VAL A 159 3.78 25.00 3.79
N ALA A 160 4.57 26.00 4.19
CA ALA A 160 4.05 27.14 4.93
C ALA A 160 2.96 27.80 4.07
N THR A 161 1.70 27.71 4.51
CA THR A 161 0.60 28.52 3.98
C THR A 161 0.49 29.78 4.81
N ASP A 162 1.39 30.74 4.58
CA ASP A 162 1.16 32.12 5.01
C ASP A 162 1.96 33.12 4.15
N GLY A 163 1.34 33.53 3.05
CA GLY A 163 1.71 34.75 2.32
C GLY A 163 1.32 36.03 3.07
N GLY A 164 1.61 36.15 4.37
CA GLY A 164 1.45 37.40 5.12
C GLY A 164 2.78 38.13 5.22
N PRO A 165 2.91 39.35 4.66
CA PRO A 165 2.60 40.48 5.53
C PRO A 165 1.94 41.66 4.79
N SER A 166 0.96 42.29 5.43
CA SER A 166 1.01 43.75 5.55
C SER A 166 0.34 44.20 6.85
N VAL A 167 1.10 44.97 7.62
CA VAL A 167 0.56 45.86 8.64
C VAL A 167 -0.06 47.02 7.88
N ILE A 168 -1.39 47.15 7.91
CA ILE A 168 -2.06 48.42 7.65
C ILE A 168 -3.10 48.68 8.74
N ASP A 169 -3.02 49.92 9.18
CA ASP A 169 -3.67 50.65 10.25
C ASP A 169 -5.20 50.53 10.25
N THR A 170 -5.79 50.49 11.44
CA THR A 170 -7.24 50.39 11.66
C THR A 170 -7.79 51.77 11.97
N THR A 171 -8.59 52.34 11.06
CA THR A 171 -9.54 53.40 11.41
C THR A 171 -10.84 53.27 10.62
N GLU A 172 -11.91 53.02 11.39
CA GLU A 172 -13.33 53.35 11.12
C GLU A 172 -14.00 52.58 9.95
N SER A 173 -15.25 52.11 10.03
CA SER A 173 -16.38 52.54 10.84
C SER A 173 -17.39 51.42 11.07
N ASP A 174 -18.01 51.54 12.24
CA ASP A 174 -19.15 50.84 12.83
C ASP A 174 -20.40 50.72 11.93
N GLY A 175 -21.17 49.64 12.14
CA GLY A 175 -22.63 49.69 11.99
C GLY A 175 -23.28 48.78 10.94
N GLY A 176 -23.82 47.63 11.38
CA GLY A 176 -24.95 47.00 10.70
C GLY A 176 -25.16 45.51 11.00
N SER A 177 -26.13 45.19 11.86
CA SER A 177 -26.88 43.93 11.78
C SER A 177 -28.33 44.27 11.41
N PRO A 178 -29.23 43.32 11.06
CA PRO A 178 -29.12 42.06 10.31
C PRO A 178 -30.23 42.00 9.20
N ARG A 179 -30.19 40.99 8.31
CA ARG A 179 -31.33 40.10 7.95
C ARG A 179 -31.14 39.36 6.62
N ALA A 180 -31.63 38.13 6.62
CA ALA A 180 -31.87 37.30 5.44
C ALA A 180 -33.16 37.73 4.74
N ASP A 181 -33.05 38.17 3.49
CA ASP A 181 -34.13 38.16 2.52
C ASP A 181 -33.66 37.51 1.22
N GLY A 182 -34.47 36.56 0.72
CA GLY A 182 -34.22 35.91 -0.55
C GLY A 182 -34.26 36.93 -1.68
N GLY A 183 -33.14 37.08 -2.38
CA GLY A 183 -32.95 37.91 -3.56
C GLY A 183 -32.10 37.17 -4.58
N ALA A 184 -32.29 37.50 -5.86
CA ALA A 184 -31.74 36.84 -7.04
C ALA A 184 -30.23 36.53 -6.97
N ALA A 185 -29.78 35.57 -7.79
CA ALA A 185 -28.38 35.18 -7.95
C ALA A 185 -27.47 36.39 -8.21
N ALA A 186 -26.99 37.00 -7.13
CA ALA A 186 -25.77 37.77 -7.14
C ALA A 186 -24.69 36.74 -7.45
N GLY A 187 -24.04 36.88 -8.59
CA GLY A 187 -22.84 36.11 -8.86
C GLY A 187 -21.91 36.34 -7.69
N THR A 188 -21.69 35.31 -6.89
CA THR A 188 -20.70 35.40 -5.82
C THR A 188 -19.35 35.55 -6.50
N ASP A 189 -18.57 36.54 -6.08
CA ASP A 189 -17.20 36.75 -6.58
C ASP A 189 -16.27 35.59 -6.18
N ILE A 190 -16.70 34.76 -5.22
CA ILE A 190 -15.97 33.58 -4.78
C ILE A 190 -16.35 32.36 -5.61
N LYS A 191 -15.32 31.69 -6.15
CA LYS A 191 -15.46 30.41 -6.86
C LYS A 191 -14.56 29.36 -6.22
N MET A 192 -15.01 28.11 -6.29
CA MET A 192 -14.20 26.94 -5.99
C MET A 192 -13.89 26.22 -7.29
N VAL A 193 -12.59 26.07 -7.58
CA VAL A 193 -12.05 25.24 -8.65
C VAL A 193 -11.66 23.90 -8.06
N THR A 194 -12.35 22.85 -8.48
CA THR A 194 -12.08 21.47 -8.04
C THR A 194 -11.54 20.65 -9.20
N ALA A 195 -10.36 20.07 -9.04
CA ALA A 195 -9.72 19.23 -10.05
C ALA A 195 -9.47 17.82 -9.53
N VAL A 196 -9.94 16.80 -10.25
CA VAL A 196 -9.62 15.39 -9.97
C VAL A 196 -8.63 14.91 -11.02
N VAL A 197 -7.36 14.80 -10.65
CA VAL A 197 -6.21 14.66 -11.55
C VAL A 197 -5.32 13.48 -11.19
N ARG A 198 -4.30 13.22 -12.01
CA ARG A 198 -3.29 12.19 -11.71
C ARG A 198 -2.42 12.59 -10.51
N PRO A 199 -2.06 11.65 -9.62
CA PRO A 199 -1.21 11.96 -8.47
C PRO A 199 0.17 12.53 -8.84
N ASP A 200 0.79 12.02 -9.91
CA ASP A 200 2.11 12.46 -10.39
C ASP A 200 2.14 13.90 -10.90
N LYS A 201 0.98 14.50 -11.16
CA LYS A 201 0.84 15.88 -11.64
C LYS A 201 0.65 16.92 -10.55
N LEU A 202 0.55 16.51 -9.28
CA LEU A 202 0.34 17.44 -8.17
C LEU A 202 1.46 18.48 -8.04
N GLY A 203 2.72 18.07 -8.27
CA GLY A 203 3.87 19.00 -8.23
C GLY A 203 3.76 20.10 -9.28
N ASP A 204 3.50 19.72 -10.54
CA ASP A 204 3.33 20.64 -11.67
C ASP A 204 2.17 21.62 -11.41
N ILE A 205 1.05 21.13 -10.85
CA ILE A 205 -0.11 21.96 -10.51
C ILE A 205 0.21 22.97 -9.41
N LYS A 206 0.92 22.55 -8.35
CA LYS A 206 1.35 23.46 -7.27
C LYS A 206 2.20 24.61 -7.83
N GLN A 207 3.10 24.31 -8.75
CA GLN A 207 3.93 25.31 -9.40
C GLN A 207 3.10 26.26 -10.26
N ALA A 208 2.22 25.74 -11.12
CA ALA A 208 1.38 26.55 -11.99
C ALA A 208 0.46 27.51 -11.22
N LEU A 209 -0.10 27.03 -10.10
CA LEU A 209 -0.94 27.85 -9.21
C LEU A 209 -0.14 28.97 -8.51
N ALA A 210 1.10 28.69 -8.10
CA ALA A 210 1.98 29.71 -7.55
C ALA A 210 2.35 30.79 -8.58
N GLU A 211 2.56 30.42 -9.86
CA GLU A 211 2.90 31.37 -10.93
C GLU A 211 1.78 32.38 -11.23
N ILE A 212 0.51 31.99 -11.02
CA ILE A 212 -0.66 32.88 -11.18
C ILE A 212 -1.09 33.55 -9.86
N ASN A 213 -0.29 33.45 -8.80
CA ASN A 213 -0.59 33.98 -7.45
C ASN A 213 -1.83 33.36 -6.77
N ALA A 214 -2.20 32.11 -7.09
CA ALA A 214 -3.25 31.34 -6.43
C ALA A 214 -2.69 30.16 -5.58
N PRO A 215 -1.75 30.36 -4.64
CA PRO A 215 -1.02 29.27 -4.00
C PRO A 215 -1.85 28.44 -3.01
N SER A 216 -2.97 28.97 -2.54
CA SER A 216 -3.84 28.33 -1.54
C SER A 216 -4.66 27.20 -2.17
N LEU A 217 -4.40 25.96 -1.75
CA LEU A 217 -5.12 24.79 -2.23
C LEU A 217 -5.29 23.73 -1.14
N THR A 218 -6.38 22.97 -1.22
CA THR A 218 -6.63 21.78 -0.40
C THR A 218 -6.47 20.54 -1.25
N VAL A 219 -5.78 19.52 -0.73
CA VAL A 219 -5.57 18.24 -1.42
C VAL A 219 -6.26 17.13 -0.67
N THR A 220 -7.06 16.32 -1.38
CA THR A 220 -7.67 15.09 -0.84
C THR A 220 -7.34 13.91 -1.75
N ASN A 221 -6.89 12.79 -1.16
CA ASN A 221 -6.74 11.54 -1.91
C ASN A 221 -8.12 10.94 -2.20
N VAL A 222 -8.40 10.67 -3.47
CA VAL A 222 -9.67 10.09 -3.91
C VAL A 222 -9.43 8.92 -4.86
N SER A 223 -10.38 8.00 -4.90
CA SER A 223 -10.36 6.91 -5.87
C SER A 223 -11.60 7.01 -6.75
N GLY A 224 -11.43 6.93 -8.06
CA GLY A 224 -12.53 7.12 -9.00
C GLY A 224 -12.31 6.37 -10.30
N ARG A 225 -13.39 6.22 -11.07
CA ARG A 225 -13.33 5.69 -12.42
C ARG A 225 -14.10 6.57 -13.38
N GLY A 226 -13.53 6.75 -14.57
CA GLY A 226 -14.23 7.36 -15.69
C GLY A 226 -15.11 6.34 -16.41
N SER A 227 -15.30 6.53 -17.71
CA SER A 227 -15.92 5.55 -18.62
C SER A 227 -15.02 4.35 -18.96
N GLN A 228 -13.90 4.18 -18.25
CA GLN A 228 -12.92 3.14 -18.54
C GLN A 228 -13.43 1.77 -18.04
N PRO A 229 -13.25 0.69 -18.83
CA PRO A 229 -13.67 -0.64 -18.41
C PRO A 229 -12.81 -1.15 -17.25
N ALA A 230 -13.47 -1.82 -16.29
CA ALA A 230 -12.82 -2.38 -15.11
C ALA A 230 -11.69 -3.35 -15.49
N LYS A 231 -10.52 -3.20 -14.86
CA LYS A 231 -9.40 -4.14 -15.02
C LYS A 231 -9.44 -5.18 -13.90
N LYS A 232 -9.43 -6.45 -14.28
CA LYS A 232 -9.29 -7.57 -13.33
C LYS A 232 -7.83 -7.68 -12.88
N GLY A 233 -7.53 -7.32 -11.64
CA GLY A 233 -6.27 -7.55 -10.95
C GLY A 233 -6.30 -8.89 -10.20
N GLN A 234 -5.14 -9.37 -9.74
CA GLN A 234 -5.05 -10.54 -8.86
C GLN A 234 -4.02 -10.25 -7.77
N TRP A 235 -4.40 -10.42 -6.50
CA TRP A 235 -3.53 -10.20 -5.34
C TRP A 235 -3.51 -11.51 -4.57
N ARG A 236 -2.31 -12.08 -4.36
CA ARG A 236 -2.12 -13.35 -3.64
C ARG A 236 -2.96 -14.53 -4.19
N GLY A 237 -3.28 -14.53 -5.48
CA GLY A 237 -4.10 -15.59 -6.08
C GLY A 237 -5.61 -15.35 -6.06
N GLU A 238 -6.12 -14.30 -5.41
CA GLU A 238 -7.53 -13.89 -5.49
C GLU A 238 -7.75 -12.85 -6.59
N GLU A 239 -8.75 -13.06 -7.46
CA GLU A 239 -9.16 -12.04 -8.45
C GLU A 239 -9.83 -10.88 -7.72
N PHE A 240 -9.22 -9.69 -7.78
CA PHE A 240 -9.86 -8.46 -7.33
C PHE A 240 -10.09 -7.55 -8.54
N THR A 241 -11.29 -6.96 -8.62
CA THR A 241 -11.57 -5.98 -9.67
C THR A 241 -11.02 -4.64 -9.21
N VAL A 242 -9.98 -4.14 -9.88
CA VAL A 242 -9.54 -2.76 -9.69
C VAL A 242 -10.52 -1.90 -10.49
N ASP A 243 -11.61 -1.52 -9.84
CA ASP A 243 -12.64 -0.67 -10.44
C ASP A 243 -12.41 0.82 -10.14
N LEU A 244 -11.49 1.17 -9.23
CA LEU A 244 -11.21 2.55 -8.87
C LEU A 244 -9.72 2.83 -9.01
N HIS A 245 -9.39 3.86 -9.78
CA HIS A 245 -8.03 4.34 -9.93
C HIS A 245 -7.75 5.43 -8.89
N GLN A 246 -6.57 5.39 -8.28
CA GLN A 246 -6.11 6.44 -7.39
C GLN A 246 -5.96 7.76 -8.15
N LYS A 247 -6.44 8.83 -7.54
CA LYS A 247 -6.45 10.20 -8.04
C LYS A 247 -6.22 11.16 -6.89
N VAL A 248 -5.92 12.40 -7.24
CA VAL A 248 -5.83 13.50 -6.29
C VAL A 248 -6.94 14.50 -6.62
N LYS A 249 -7.72 14.88 -5.61
CA LYS A 249 -8.68 15.99 -5.68
C LYS A 249 -7.98 17.25 -5.15
N VAL A 250 -7.87 18.28 -5.97
CA VAL A 250 -7.35 19.60 -5.64
C VAL A 250 -8.53 20.57 -5.58
N GLU A 251 -8.67 21.31 -4.48
CA GLU A 251 -9.70 22.32 -4.28
C GLU A 251 -9.04 23.67 -4.03
N VAL A 252 -9.30 24.64 -4.91
CA VAL A 252 -8.78 26.00 -4.85
C VAL A 252 -9.97 26.94 -4.73
N VAL A 253 -9.99 27.81 -3.72
CA VAL A 253 -11.03 28.83 -3.57
C VAL A 253 -10.40 30.17 -3.95
N VAL A 254 -11.03 30.92 -4.85
CA VAL A 254 -10.53 32.21 -5.35
C VAL A 254 -11.62 33.27 -5.36
N ALA A 255 -11.22 34.51 -5.07
CA ALA A 255 -12.05 35.72 -5.17
C ALA A 255 -11.47 36.73 -6.16
N ASP A 256 -10.19 37.09 -6.00
CA ASP A 256 -9.53 38.11 -6.84
C ASP A 256 -9.01 37.58 -8.17
N ILE A 257 -8.82 36.26 -8.28
CA ILE A 257 -8.26 35.60 -9.46
C ILE A 257 -9.42 34.95 -10.23
N PRO A 258 -9.54 35.20 -11.56
CA PRO A 258 -10.55 34.55 -12.37
C PRO A 258 -10.48 33.02 -12.25
N ALA A 259 -11.60 32.38 -11.92
CA ALA A 259 -11.67 30.94 -11.76
C ALA A 259 -11.30 30.16 -13.03
N ASP A 260 -11.55 30.75 -14.20
CA ASP A 260 -11.15 30.19 -15.49
C ASP A 260 -9.63 30.14 -15.64
N GLU A 261 -8.90 31.16 -15.17
CA GLU A 261 -7.43 31.21 -15.20
C GLU A 261 -6.82 30.11 -14.32
N VAL A 262 -7.40 29.90 -13.13
CA VAL A 262 -7.03 28.80 -12.23
C VAL A 262 -7.31 27.45 -12.87
N ALA A 263 -8.48 27.30 -13.51
CA ALA A 263 -8.87 26.05 -14.15
C ALA A 263 -7.96 25.72 -15.35
N ASP A 264 -7.60 26.71 -16.15
CA ASP A 264 -6.69 26.56 -17.29
C ASP A 264 -5.27 26.21 -16.82
N ALA A 265 -4.76 26.88 -15.78
CA ALA A 265 -3.46 26.57 -15.19
C ALA A 265 -3.39 25.12 -14.67
N ILE A 266 -4.43 24.67 -13.98
CA ILE A 266 -4.53 23.26 -13.51
C ILE A 266 -4.63 22.32 -14.70
N ALA A 267 -5.44 22.63 -15.71
CA ALA A 267 -5.64 21.78 -16.87
C ALA A 267 -4.35 21.61 -17.67
N ASP A 268 -3.61 22.68 -17.92
CA ASP A 268 -2.35 22.65 -18.67
C ASP A 268 -1.26 21.89 -17.91
N ALA A 269 -1.13 22.10 -16.59
CA ALA A 269 -0.18 21.37 -15.76
C ALA A 269 -0.52 19.87 -15.64
N ALA A 270 -1.81 19.52 -15.59
CA ALA A 270 -2.26 18.13 -15.47
C ALA A 270 -2.22 17.34 -16.79
N LYS A 271 -2.12 18.02 -17.94
CA LYS A 271 -2.28 17.40 -19.26
C LYS A 271 -1.06 16.58 -19.66
N THR A 272 -1.29 15.30 -19.90
CA THR A 272 -0.31 14.38 -20.53
C THR A 272 -0.72 13.99 -21.94
N GLY A 273 -2.01 14.15 -22.28
CA GLY A 273 -2.61 13.66 -23.52
C GLY A 273 -3.13 12.22 -23.42
N GLU A 274 -2.89 11.55 -22.30
CA GLU A 274 -3.28 10.16 -22.07
C GLU A 274 -4.56 10.04 -21.25
N ALA A 275 -5.26 8.91 -21.41
CA ALA A 275 -6.49 8.65 -20.68
C ALA A 275 -6.25 8.63 -19.16
N GLY A 276 -6.96 9.50 -18.42
CA GLY A 276 -6.85 9.61 -16.97
C GLY A 276 -6.29 10.93 -16.44
N ASP A 277 -6.03 11.92 -17.31
CA ASP A 277 -5.54 13.26 -16.93
C ASP A 277 -6.43 13.96 -15.90
N GLY A 278 -7.75 13.81 -16.02
CA GLY A 278 -8.68 14.26 -15.00
C GLY A 278 -9.84 15.09 -15.52
N LYS A 279 -10.48 15.79 -14.59
CA LYS A 279 -11.52 16.79 -14.85
C LYS A 279 -11.36 17.97 -13.89
N VAL A 280 -11.63 19.17 -14.37
CA VAL A 280 -11.69 20.40 -13.58
C VAL A 280 -13.13 20.89 -13.58
N PHE A 281 -13.62 21.33 -12.43
CA PHE A 281 -14.97 21.84 -12.21
C PHE A 281 -14.87 23.20 -11.55
N ILE A 282 -15.74 24.12 -11.95
CA ILE A 282 -15.87 25.43 -11.32
C ILE A 282 -17.26 25.49 -10.70
N MET A 283 -17.32 25.81 -9.41
CA MET A 283 -18.56 25.89 -8.64
C MET A 283 -18.65 27.24 -7.93
N PRO A 284 -19.84 27.83 -7.82
CA PRO A 284 -20.03 29.03 -7.00
C PRO A 284 -19.88 28.69 -5.52
N VAL A 285 -19.22 29.58 -4.76
CA VAL A 285 -19.20 29.55 -3.30
C VAL A 285 -20.09 30.69 -2.80
N GLU A 286 -21.05 30.40 -1.94
CA GLU A 286 -22.01 31.41 -1.45
C GLU A 286 -21.35 32.42 -0.50
N ASP A 287 -20.50 31.94 0.40
CA ASP A 287 -19.78 32.76 1.39
C ASP A 287 -18.54 32.02 1.90
N ALA A 288 -17.60 32.74 2.50
CA ALA A 288 -16.40 32.20 3.14
C ALA A 288 -16.22 32.86 4.52
N LEU A 289 -15.72 32.11 5.50
CA LEU A 289 -15.40 32.59 6.85
C LEU A 289 -14.00 32.14 7.24
N GLN A 290 -13.09 33.08 7.47
CA GLN A 290 -11.76 32.78 7.95
C GLN A 290 -11.76 32.59 9.46
N VAL A 291 -11.55 31.36 9.92
CA VAL A 291 -11.66 30.96 11.34
C VAL A 291 -10.82 31.81 12.30
N ARG A 292 -9.61 32.20 11.89
CA ARG A 292 -8.66 32.92 12.75
C ARG A 292 -9.05 34.38 12.99
N THR A 293 -9.52 35.07 11.95
CA THR A 293 -9.76 36.52 11.96
C THR A 293 -11.23 36.87 12.08
N GLY A 294 -12.12 35.94 11.72
CA GLY A 294 -13.56 36.20 11.58
C GLY A 294 -13.93 36.96 10.31
N ALA A 295 -12.97 37.21 9.39
CA ALA A 295 -13.25 37.84 8.10
C ALA A 295 -14.23 36.98 7.29
N THR A 296 -15.12 37.62 6.54
CA THR A 296 -16.16 36.97 5.74
C THR A 296 -16.15 37.42 4.28
N GLY A 297 -16.77 36.66 3.39
CA GLY A 297 -16.85 37.00 1.98
C GLY A 297 -15.50 36.95 1.29
N THR A 298 -15.25 37.88 0.35
CA THR A 298 -14.01 37.92 -0.44
C THR A 298 -12.77 38.18 0.41
N GLU A 299 -12.90 38.92 1.53
CA GLU A 299 -11.79 39.18 2.47
C GLU A 299 -11.30 37.92 3.19
N ALA A 300 -12.12 36.85 3.22
CA ALA A 300 -11.76 35.59 3.85
C ALA A 300 -10.89 34.68 2.96
N VAL A 301 -10.77 34.98 1.66
CA VAL A 301 -10.20 34.12 0.60
C VAL A 301 -8.83 34.61 0.17
#